data_AF-A0A2N1PIB6-F1
#
_entry.id   AF-A0A2N1PIB6-F1
#
_cell.length_a   1.000
_cell.length_b   1.000
_cell.length_c   1.000
_cell.angle_alpha   90.00
_cell.angle_beta   90.00
_cell.angle_gamma   90.00
#
_symmetry.space_group_name_H-M   'P 1'
#
loop_
_entity.id
_entity.type
_entity.pdbx_description
1 polymer ?
#
loop_
_entity_poly.entity_id
_entity_poly.type
_entity_poly.pdbx_seq_one_letter_code
_entity_poly.pdbx_strand_id
1 'polypeptide(L)'
;RSGNRGECAQPCRLPYTLLKDHEIVSLESYLLSTKDLMTLEYMHALIEAGIDSFKIEGRMRKAYYVIQAVLSYKKARDAYFNKTSLDLEEDILYLTKLFNRSFTKGYLFNELPKMINQNLRPNHMGVEIGEVLSYYNHQVKVKLNDRLAMHDGYRIISHHKDYGNIITRIIKDGALIKSAEKGDVVTIDVKEKIEKGAVLLKTLDQSLEDELSLYMDEHYPVIPLKGICIIKKDQPIYFEVKDQEADFHLSSDIKIEQGLTQHTTHTQVLEKLSRLGDTPCYFESLKIDLEDHLFVPVKILNELRRKMIHDILKARLKRQQKRIIHHDLNISDDDILSEPTLVVKVRTDDQYEAALSMGIKDIYIDYRLKKEN
;
A
#
# COMPACT_ATOMS: atom_id res chain seq x y z
N ARG A 1 -26.35 9.51 13.69
CA ARG A 1 -25.07 8.80 13.49
C ARG A 1 -24.89 8.52 12.00
N SER A 2 -24.21 9.41 11.29
CA SER A 2 -23.88 9.20 9.86
C SER A 2 -22.48 8.64 9.69
N GLY A 3 -22.35 7.44 9.11
CA GLY A 3 -21.06 6.83 8.80
C GLY A 3 -20.22 7.65 7.82
N ASN A 4 -20.86 8.42 6.94
CA ASN A 4 -20.18 9.29 5.98
C ASN A 4 -19.59 10.55 6.65
N ARG A 5 -19.99 10.87 7.88
CA ARG A 5 -19.48 12.00 8.67
C ARG A 5 -18.62 11.57 9.86
N GLY A 6 -18.13 10.33 9.85
CA GLY A 6 -17.28 9.81 10.94
C GLY A 6 -18.03 9.31 12.18
N GLU A 7 -19.37 9.39 12.20
CA GLU A 7 -20.19 8.92 13.32
C GLU A 7 -20.69 7.48 13.10
N CYS A 8 -19.91 6.63 12.45
CA CYS A 8 -20.33 5.26 12.12
C CYS A 8 -20.61 4.48 13.41
N ALA A 9 -21.79 3.84 13.50
CA ALA A 9 -22.15 2.97 14.63
C ALA A 9 -21.40 1.62 14.62
N GLN A 10 -20.57 1.38 13.60
CA GLN A 10 -19.77 0.16 13.42
C GLN A 10 -20.57 -1.16 13.47
N PRO A 11 -21.73 -1.27 12.79
CA PRO A 11 -22.53 -2.51 12.82
C PRO A 11 -21.75 -3.72 12.26
N CYS A 12 -20.78 -3.50 11.36
CA CYS A 12 -19.87 -4.54 10.87
C CYS A 12 -18.91 -5.11 11.94
N ARG A 13 -18.87 -4.53 13.14
CA ARG A 13 -18.07 -5.02 14.29
C ARG A 13 -18.87 -5.87 15.27
N LEU A 14 -20.18 -5.97 15.10
CA LEU A 14 -21.06 -6.66 16.03
C LEU A 14 -21.24 -8.12 15.62
N PRO A 15 -21.39 -9.05 16.59
CA PRO A 15 -21.81 -10.41 16.31
C PRO A 15 -23.32 -10.44 16.00
N TYR A 16 -23.72 -11.35 15.10
CA TYR A 16 -25.10 -11.54 14.67
C TYR A 16 -25.47 -13.03 14.70
N THR A 17 -26.75 -13.30 14.96
CA THR A 17 -27.35 -14.62 14.75
C THR A 17 -28.02 -14.65 13.39
N LEU A 18 -27.65 -15.60 12.54
CA LEU A 18 -28.30 -15.81 11.24
C LEU A 18 -29.45 -16.79 11.41
N LEU A 19 -30.66 -16.36 11.03
CA LEU A 19 -31.83 -17.21 10.98
C LEU A 19 -32.22 -17.49 9.52
N LYS A 20 -32.59 -18.73 9.21
CA LYS A 20 -33.22 -19.12 7.95
C LYS A 20 -34.47 -19.92 8.31
N ASP A 21 -35.64 -19.47 7.85
CA ASP A 21 -36.92 -20.12 8.14
C ASP A 21 -37.17 -20.29 9.66
N HIS A 22 -36.74 -19.28 10.45
CA HIS A 22 -36.74 -19.27 11.92
C HIS A 22 -35.78 -20.24 12.60
N GLU A 23 -35.02 -21.04 11.83
CA GLU A 23 -33.96 -21.89 12.36
C GLU A 23 -32.62 -21.16 12.41
N ILE A 24 -31.84 -21.45 13.45
CA ILE A 24 -30.51 -20.86 13.62
C ILE A 24 -29.53 -21.52 12.67
N VAL A 25 -29.00 -20.75 11.73
CA VAL A 25 -27.95 -21.16 10.79
C VAL A 25 -26.57 -20.89 11.36
N SER A 26 -26.42 -19.78 12.09
CA SER A 26 -25.14 -19.35 12.66
C SER A 26 -25.36 -18.53 13.93
N LEU A 27 -24.60 -18.81 14.98
CA LEU A 27 -24.60 -18.04 16.24
C LEU A 27 -23.41 -17.09 16.27
N GLU A 28 -23.61 -15.91 16.86
CA GLU A 28 -22.56 -14.93 17.22
C GLU A 28 -21.50 -14.68 16.14
N SER A 29 -21.93 -14.59 14.89
CA SER A 29 -21.04 -14.50 13.73
C SER A 29 -20.93 -13.06 13.22
N TYR A 30 -19.75 -12.67 12.74
CA TYR A 30 -19.52 -11.33 12.21
C TYR A 30 -19.93 -11.22 10.73
N LEU A 31 -21.21 -11.48 10.47
CA LEU A 31 -21.78 -11.63 9.13
C LEU A 31 -21.63 -10.41 8.21
N LEU A 32 -21.43 -9.22 8.80
CA LEU A 32 -21.26 -7.95 8.09
C LEU A 32 -19.81 -7.43 8.12
N SER A 33 -18.87 -8.21 8.66
CA SER A 33 -17.46 -7.85 8.72
C SER A 33 -16.80 -8.19 7.39
N THR A 34 -16.81 -7.24 6.44
CA THR A 34 -16.15 -7.43 5.14
C THR A 34 -14.64 -7.55 5.29
N LYS A 35 -14.05 -8.41 4.48
CA LYS A 35 -12.60 -8.44 4.21
C LYS A 35 -12.19 -7.16 3.49
N ASP A 36 -10.88 -6.88 3.48
CA ASP A 36 -10.35 -5.72 2.77
C ASP A 36 -10.25 -6.04 1.27
N LEU A 37 -10.78 -5.16 0.42
CA LEU A 37 -10.65 -5.30 -1.04
C LEU A 37 -9.20 -5.10 -1.44
N MET A 38 -8.60 -6.10 -2.07
CA MET A 38 -7.22 -6.07 -2.55
C MET A 38 -7.17 -6.70 -3.94
N THR A 39 -6.84 -5.87 -4.93
CA THR A 39 -6.76 -6.25 -6.35
C THR A 39 -5.36 -6.01 -6.92
N LEU A 40 -4.34 -5.99 -6.05
CA LEU A 40 -2.96 -5.69 -6.38
C LEU A 40 -2.42 -6.59 -7.50
N GLU A 41 -2.67 -7.90 -7.38
CA GLU A 41 -2.27 -8.91 -8.37
C GLU A 41 -2.95 -8.72 -9.74
N TYR A 42 -4.08 -8.00 -9.77
CA TYR A 42 -4.89 -7.77 -10.97
C TYR A 42 -4.71 -6.38 -11.56
N MET A 43 -3.67 -5.65 -11.13
CA MET A 43 -3.39 -4.30 -11.62
C MET A 43 -3.33 -4.24 -13.16
N HIS A 44 -2.68 -5.22 -13.81
CA HIS A 44 -2.59 -5.29 -15.27
C HIS A 44 -3.98 -5.33 -15.93
N ALA A 45 -4.86 -6.25 -15.50
CA ALA A 45 -6.18 -6.43 -16.06
C ALA A 45 -7.07 -5.21 -15.84
N LEU A 46 -6.90 -4.53 -14.69
CA LEU A 46 -7.62 -3.31 -14.39
C LEU A 46 -7.18 -2.13 -15.27
N ILE A 47 -5.88 -2.01 -15.55
CA ILE A 47 -5.36 -1.00 -16.48
C ILE A 47 -5.87 -1.28 -17.90
N GLU A 48 -5.82 -2.54 -18.34
CA GLU A 48 -6.30 -2.96 -19.67
C GLU A 48 -7.82 -2.77 -19.85
N ALA A 49 -8.58 -2.86 -18.76
CA ALA A 49 -10.01 -2.55 -18.75
C ALA A 49 -10.32 -1.05 -18.91
N GLY A 50 -9.30 -0.19 -18.99
CA GLY A 50 -9.47 1.25 -19.19
C GLY A 50 -9.72 2.05 -17.92
N ILE A 51 -9.30 1.56 -16.75
CA ILE A 51 -9.43 2.31 -15.49
C ILE A 51 -8.41 3.45 -15.44
N ASP A 52 -8.90 4.68 -15.39
CA ASP A 52 -8.05 5.89 -15.32
C ASP A 52 -7.52 6.18 -13.90
N SER A 53 -8.23 5.73 -12.86
CA SER A 53 -7.90 6.09 -11.49
C SER A 53 -8.14 4.95 -10.50
N PHE A 54 -7.11 4.66 -9.71
CA PHE A 54 -7.16 3.75 -8.58
C PHE A 54 -7.25 4.52 -7.28
N LYS A 55 -8.20 4.13 -6.43
CA LYS A 55 -8.36 4.69 -5.08
C LYS A 55 -7.89 3.69 -4.04
N ILE A 56 -6.99 4.12 -3.18
CA ILE A 56 -6.62 3.39 -1.95
C ILE A 56 -7.42 3.98 -0.79
N GLU A 57 -8.05 3.11 0.01
CA GLU A 57 -8.87 3.50 1.16
C GLU A 57 -8.17 3.05 2.45
N GLY A 58 -8.05 3.97 3.41
CA GLY A 58 -7.38 3.73 4.69
C GLY A 58 -8.17 4.17 5.91
N ARG A 59 -9.52 4.18 5.88
CA ARG A 59 -10.30 4.67 7.03
C ARG A 59 -10.06 3.79 8.25
N MET A 60 -9.66 4.42 9.35
CA MET A 60 -9.28 3.73 10.59
C MET A 60 -8.14 2.73 10.40
N ARG A 61 -7.24 2.98 9.43
CA ARG A 61 -5.96 2.27 9.26
C ARG A 61 -4.83 3.15 9.80
N LYS A 62 -3.75 2.51 10.28
CA LYS A 62 -2.49 3.23 10.59
C LYS A 62 -1.87 3.75 9.29
N ALA A 63 -1.07 4.81 9.39
CA ALA A 63 -0.40 5.40 8.24
C ALA A 63 0.48 4.39 7.48
N TYR A 64 1.17 3.51 8.20
CA TYR A 64 2.04 2.48 7.63
C TYR A 64 1.33 1.53 6.65
N TYR A 65 0.08 1.14 6.95
CA TYR A 65 -0.73 0.33 6.01
C TYR A 65 -0.96 1.08 4.69
N VAL A 66 -1.28 2.37 4.77
CA VAL A 66 -1.52 3.21 3.60
C VAL A 66 -0.23 3.38 2.79
N ILE A 67 0.89 3.63 3.45
CA ILE A 67 2.21 3.71 2.81
C ILE A 67 2.50 2.43 2.05
N GLN A 68 2.41 1.26 2.71
CA GLN A 68 2.67 -0.02 2.06
C GLN A 68 1.73 -0.25 0.88
N ALA A 69 0.43 0.04 1.03
CA ALA A 69 -0.53 -0.10 -0.08
C ALA A 69 -0.15 0.79 -1.27
N VAL A 70 0.25 2.05 -1.03
CA VAL A 70 0.68 2.95 -2.09
C VAL A 70 1.94 2.41 -2.78
N LEU A 71 2.95 1.97 -2.02
CA LEU A 71 4.20 1.43 -2.56
C LEU A 71 3.94 0.18 -3.41
N SER A 72 3.16 -0.77 -2.90
CA SER A 72 2.84 -2.01 -3.60
C SER A 72 2.05 -1.77 -4.89
N TYR A 73 1.00 -0.94 -4.83
CA TYR A 73 0.20 -0.63 -6.04
C TYR A 73 1.01 0.18 -7.06
N LYS A 74 1.90 1.07 -6.61
CA LYS A 74 2.82 1.80 -7.49
C LYS A 74 3.79 0.83 -8.17
N LYS A 75 4.37 -0.13 -7.43
CA LYS A 75 5.26 -1.17 -7.98
C LYS A 75 4.56 -1.97 -9.08
N ALA A 76 3.34 -2.44 -8.82
CA ALA A 76 2.55 -3.20 -9.80
C ALA A 76 2.22 -2.38 -11.07
N ARG A 77 1.83 -1.11 -10.89
CA ARG A 77 1.56 -0.17 -11.99
C ARG A 77 2.82 0.10 -12.82
N ASP A 78 3.93 0.43 -12.16
CA ASP A 78 5.17 0.78 -12.84
C ASP A 78 5.74 -0.43 -13.60
N ALA A 79 5.62 -1.63 -13.04
CA ALA A 79 6.01 -2.86 -13.72
C ALA A 79 5.20 -3.10 -15.00
N TYR A 80 3.90 -2.80 -14.99
CA TYR A 80 3.05 -2.89 -16.19
C TYR A 80 3.52 -1.94 -17.29
N PHE A 81 3.69 -0.64 -17.00
CA PHE A 81 4.10 0.35 -18.00
C PHE A 81 5.53 0.15 -18.50
N ASN A 82 6.44 -0.28 -17.62
CA ASN A 82 7.84 -0.52 -17.96
C ASN A 82 8.07 -1.90 -18.58
N LYS A 83 7.03 -2.76 -18.66
CA LYS A 83 7.10 -4.13 -19.15
C LYS A 83 8.17 -4.98 -18.43
N THR A 84 8.25 -4.83 -17.11
CA THR A 84 9.20 -5.58 -16.27
C THR A 84 8.51 -6.72 -15.54
N SER A 85 9.27 -7.75 -15.15
CA SER A 85 8.77 -8.83 -14.28
C SER A 85 8.24 -8.26 -12.97
N LEU A 86 7.13 -8.82 -12.48
CA LEU A 86 6.47 -8.39 -11.26
C LEU A 86 6.42 -9.55 -10.27
N ASP A 87 7.00 -9.34 -9.10
CA ASP A 87 6.86 -10.20 -7.93
C ASP A 87 6.22 -9.38 -6.79
N LEU A 88 5.15 -9.90 -6.22
CA LEU A 88 4.32 -9.26 -5.19
C LEU A 88 4.20 -10.09 -3.91
N GLU A 89 4.95 -11.20 -3.78
CA GLU A 89 4.80 -12.08 -2.60
C GLU A 89 5.11 -11.33 -1.30
N GLU A 90 6.21 -10.59 -1.27
CA GLU A 90 6.61 -9.75 -0.14
C GLU A 90 5.63 -8.60 0.12
N ASP A 91 5.16 -7.93 -0.94
CA ASP A 91 4.17 -6.85 -0.85
C ASP A 91 2.87 -7.32 -0.19
N ILE A 92 2.37 -8.49 -0.61
CA ILE A 92 1.16 -9.10 -0.05
C ILE A 92 1.40 -9.51 1.41
N LEU A 93 2.59 -10.03 1.73
CA LEU A 93 2.97 -10.39 3.09
C LEU A 93 3.00 -9.14 4.01
N TYR A 94 3.61 -8.04 3.57
CA TYR A 94 3.69 -6.80 4.34
C TYR A 94 2.30 -6.17 4.55
N LEU A 95 1.46 -6.14 3.52
CA LEU A 95 0.06 -5.72 3.67
C LEU A 95 -0.71 -6.60 4.65
N THR A 96 -0.43 -7.90 4.68
CA THR A 96 -1.02 -8.85 5.62
C THR A 96 -0.54 -8.59 7.05
N LYS A 97 0.72 -8.20 7.25
CA LYS A 97 1.31 -7.87 8.57
C LYS A 97 0.82 -6.52 9.13
N LEU A 98 0.58 -5.51 8.29
CA LEU A 98 0.31 -4.11 8.71
C LEU A 98 -1.14 -3.78 9.06
N PHE A 99 -2.07 -4.66 8.72
CA PHE A 99 -3.41 -4.85 9.27
C PHE A 99 -4.33 -5.37 8.17
N ASN A 100 -4.83 -6.61 8.26
CA ASN A 100 -5.98 -7.02 7.46
C ASN A 100 -6.99 -7.88 8.22
N ARG A 101 -8.23 -7.90 7.71
CA ARG A 101 -9.29 -8.84 8.11
C ARG A 101 -9.38 -10.02 7.16
N SER A 102 -8.23 -10.39 6.57
CA SER A 102 -8.11 -11.08 5.28
C SER A 102 -8.46 -10.19 4.09
N PHE A 103 -8.08 -10.65 2.90
CA PHE A 103 -8.35 -9.97 1.64
C PHE A 103 -9.47 -10.66 0.84
N THR A 104 -10.15 -9.84 0.03
CA THR A 104 -11.11 -10.25 -0.99
C THR A 104 -10.73 -9.54 -2.29
N LYS A 105 -10.88 -10.23 -3.42
CA LYS A 105 -10.79 -9.62 -4.75
C LYS A 105 -12.09 -8.92 -5.14
N GLY A 106 -13.15 -9.15 -4.36
CA GLY A 106 -14.47 -8.60 -4.61
C GLY A 106 -15.21 -9.28 -5.76
N TYR A 107 -16.44 -8.85 -6.00
CA TYR A 107 -17.30 -9.39 -7.06
C TYR A 107 -16.71 -9.18 -8.46
N LEU A 108 -15.86 -8.17 -8.65
CA LEU A 108 -15.17 -7.89 -9.91
C LEU A 108 -14.36 -9.10 -10.42
N PHE A 109 -13.89 -9.95 -9.51
CA PHE A 109 -13.14 -11.17 -9.82
C PHE A 109 -13.91 -12.43 -9.41
N ASN A 110 -15.24 -12.40 -9.56
CA ASN A 110 -16.14 -13.54 -9.37
C ASN A 110 -16.10 -14.18 -7.97
N GLU A 111 -15.70 -13.44 -6.93
CA GLU A 111 -15.82 -13.96 -5.57
C GLU A 111 -17.29 -14.12 -5.16
N LEU A 112 -17.58 -15.23 -4.49
CA LEU A 112 -18.92 -15.52 -3.99
C LEU A 112 -19.20 -14.72 -2.71
N PRO A 113 -20.47 -14.42 -2.37
CA PRO A 113 -20.81 -13.67 -1.16
C PRO A 113 -20.16 -14.19 0.13
N LYS A 114 -20.04 -15.51 0.28
CA LYS A 114 -19.37 -16.16 1.43
C LYS A 114 -17.86 -15.89 1.52
N MET A 115 -17.24 -15.43 0.44
CA MET A 115 -15.81 -15.12 0.37
C MET A 115 -15.51 -13.67 0.75
N ILE A 116 -16.51 -12.78 0.68
CA ILE A 116 -16.36 -11.34 0.95
C ILE A 116 -16.26 -11.02 2.43
N ASN A 117 -16.96 -11.79 3.28
CA ASN A 117 -17.03 -11.53 4.72
C ASN A 117 -16.08 -12.41 5.52
N GLN A 118 -15.59 -11.87 6.62
CA GLN A 118 -14.84 -12.54 7.66
C GLN A 118 -15.75 -12.76 8.86
N ASN A 119 -16.37 -13.94 8.91
CA ASN A 119 -17.38 -14.25 9.91
C ASN A 119 -16.80 -14.55 11.30
N LEU A 120 -15.49 -14.85 11.39
CA LEU A 120 -14.86 -15.28 12.64
C LEU A 120 -14.62 -14.13 13.62
N ARG A 121 -14.17 -12.97 13.14
CA ARG A 121 -13.85 -11.82 13.99
C ARG A 121 -13.79 -10.49 13.22
N PRO A 122 -14.02 -9.37 13.90
CA PRO A 122 -14.13 -8.07 13.28
C PRO A 122 -12.81 -7.27 13.34
N ASN A 123 -11.75 -7.83 13.92
CA ASN A 123 -10.47 -7.16 14.15
C ASN A 123 -9.35 -7.82 13.33
N HIS A 124 -8.11 -7.36 13.53
CA HIS A 124 -6.94 -7.91 12.84
C HIS A 124 -6.89 -9.43 12.96
N MET A 125 -6.75 -10.15 11.84
CA MET A 125 -6.63 -11.61 11.90
C MET A 125 -5.34 -12.02 12.57
N GLY A 126 -4.24 -11.32 12.27
CA GLY A 126 -2.90 -11.73 12.64
C GLY A 126 -2.30 -12.69 11.61
N VAL A 127 -0.97 -12.75 11.57
CA VAL A 127 -0.20 -13.65 10.71
C VAL A 127 0.33 -14.78 11.56
N GLU A 128 0.11 -16.02 11.16
CA GLU A 128 0.66 -17.15 11.90
C GLU A 128 2.19 -17.14 11.87
N ILE A 129 2.80 -17.20 13.06
CA ILE A 129 4.25 -17.15 13.23
C ILE A 129 4.80 -18.26 14.12
N GLY A 130 3.96 -19.15 14.66
CA GLY A 130 4.43 -20.29 15.42
C GLY A 130 3.36 -21.09 16.14
N GLU A 131 3.80 -22.16 16.79
CA GLU A 131 2.96 -23.11 17.54
C GLU A 131 3.49 -23.29 18.97
N VAL A 132 2.59 -23.29 19.96
CA VAL A 132 2.92 -23.49 21.37
C VAL A 132 3.26 -24.96 21.64
N LEU A 133 4.48 -25.21 22.11
CA LEU A 133 4.98 -26.53 22.48
C LEU A 133 4.65 -26.91 23.93
N SER A 134 4.71 -25.94 24.85
CA SER A 134 4.40 -26.14 26.26
C SER A 134 4.12 -24.82 26.98
N TYR A 135 3.43 -24.91 28.12
CA TYR A 135 3.19 -23.81 29.05
C TYR A 135 3.67 -24.20 30.46
N TYR A 136 4.46 -23.35 31.09
CA TYR A 136 4.91 -23.53 32.48
C TYR A 136 5.24 -22.17 33.11
N ASN A 137 4.84 -21.95 34.37
CA ASN A 137 5.18 -20.76 35.15
C ASN A 137 4.93 -19.42 34.43
N HIS A 138 3.73 -19.23 33.85
CA HIS A 138 3.37 -18.02 33.09
C HIS A 138 4.27 -17.75 31.87
N GLN A 139 4.81 -18.81 31.27
CA GLN A 139 5.60 -18.74 30.06
C GLN A 139 5.15 -19.83 29.09
N VAL A 140 5.15 -19.49 27.80
CA VAL A 140 4.96 -20.45 26.72
C VAL A 140 6.28 -20.67 25.99
N LYS A 141 6.59 -21.93 25.68
CA LYS A 141 7.63 -22.28 24.72
C LYS A 141 6.97 -22.46 23.36
N VAL A 142 7.47 -21.77 22.34
CA VAL A 142 6.88 -21.70 21.00
C VAL A 142 7.91 -22.09 19.96
N LYS A 143 7.53 -22.89 18.98
CA LYS A 143 8.29 -23.12 17.75
C LYS A 143 7.89 -22.08 16.71
N LEU A 144 8.83 -21.28 16.24
CA LEU A 144 8.58 -20.20 15.30
C LEU A 144 8.57 -20.68 13.84
N ASN A 145 7.63 -20.17 13.06
CA ASN A 145 7.49 -20.33 11.62
C ASN A 145 7.85 -19.05 10.84
N ASP A 146 7.93 -17.91 11.53
CA ASP A 146 8.39 -16.61 11.02
C ASP A 146 9.15 -15.86 12.14
N ARG A 147 9.84 -14.78 11.79
CA ARG A 147 10.61 -13.94 12.71
C ARG A 147 9.73 -13.30 13.78
N LEU A 148 10.20 -13.32 15.02
CA LEU A 148 9.58 -12.64 16.18
C LEU A 148 10.60 -11.69 16.82
N ALA A 149 10.21 -10.44 17.02
CA ALA A 149 11.07 -9.43 17.64
C ALA A 149 10.44 -8.84 18.91
N MET A 150 11.28 -8.24 19.74
CA MET A 150 10.82 -7.36 20.82
C MET A 150 9.91 -6.26 20.28
N HIS A 151 8.90 -5.89 21.06
CA HIS A 151 7.87 -4.91 20.73
C HIS A 151 6.87 -5.32 19.63
N ASP A 152 7.02 -6.51 19.03
CA ASP A 152 5.96 -7.08 18.21
C ASP A 152 4.71 -7.32 19.06
N GLY A 153 3.54 -7.07 18.46
CA GLY A 153 2.27 -7.47 19.05
C GLY A 153 1.95 -8.90 18.67
N TYR A 154 1.45 -9.69 19.61
CA TYR A 154 1.11 -11.08 19.36
C TYR A 154 -0.27 -11.45 19.91
N ARG A 155 -0.80 -12.55 19.41
CA ARG A 155 -2.02 -13.19 19.90
C ARG A 155 -1.85 -14.70 19.85
N ILE A 156 -2.23 -15.39 20.91
CA ILE A 156 -2.33 -16.84 20.95
C ILE A 156 -3.81 -17.19 20.87
N ILE A 157 -4.17 -17.99 19.87
CA ILE A 157 -5.53 -18.54 19.75
C ILE A 157 -5.63 -19.75 20.66
N SER A 158 -6.44 -19.62 21.71
CA SER A 158 -6.71 -20.68 22.68
C SER A 158 -8.19 -21.06 22.67
N HIS A 159 -8.50 -22.31 23.00
CA HIS A 159 -9.85 -22.86 23.06
C HIS A 159 -10.79 -22.10 24.00
N HIS A 160 -10.26 -21.49 25.06
CA HIS A 160 -11.08 -20.76 26.03
C HIS A 160 -11.25 -19.29 25.66
N LYS A 161 -10.13 -18.62 25.39
CA LYS A 161 -10.09 -17.20 25.05
C LYS A 161 -8.73 -16.86 24.48
N ASP A 162 -8.72 -16.06 23.41
CA ASP A 162 -7.49 -15.51 22.89
C ASP A 162 -6.73 -14.70 23.95
N TYR A 163 -5.41 -14.90 24.00
CA TYR A 163 -4.50 -14.07 24.77
C TYR A 163 -3.69 -13.21 23.82
N GLY A 164 -3.63 -11.90 24.02
CA GLY A 164 -2.80 -11.01 23.19
C GLY A 164 -2.08 -9.97 24.02
N ASN A 165 -0.84 -9.67 23.65
CA ASN A 165 -0.01 -8.68 24.31
C ASN A 165 1.12 -8.21 23.38
N ILE A 166 2.00 -7.36 23.89
CA ILE A 166 3.27 -6.98 23.24
C ILE A 166 4.39 -7.86 23.78
N ILE A 167 5.32 -8.25 22.91
CA ILE A 167 6.54 -8.94 23.28
C ILE A 167 7.45 -7.99 24.06
N THR A 168 7.60 -8.23 25.35
CA THR A 168 8.54 -7.51 26.23
C THR A 168 9.79 -8.30 26.54
N ARG A 169 9.81 -9.59 26.22
CA ARG A 169 10.92 -10.49 26.52
C ARG A 169 10.88 -11.73 25.63
N ILE A 170 12.04 -12.10 25.09
CA ILE A 170 12.24 -13.35 24.35
C ILE A 170 13.44 -14.07 24.97
N ILE A 171 13.27 -15.35 25.31
CA ILE A 171 14.34 -16.20 25.84
C ILE A 171 14.60 -17.33 24.84
N LYS A 172 15.85 -17.53 24.45
CA LYS A 172 16.31 -18.67 23.64
C LYS A 172 17.53 -19.27 24.32
N ASP A 173 17.52 -20.59 24.51
CA ASP A 173 18.63 -21.33 25.15
C ASP A 173 19.09 -20.74 26.50
N GLY A 174 18.14 -20.18 27.27
CA GLY A 174 18.39 -19.57 28.58
C GLY A 174 18.86 -18.11 28.55
N ALA A 175 19.12 -17.53 27.38
CA ALA A 175 19.56 -16.14 27.21
C ALA A 175 18.45 -15.23 26.69
N LEU A 176 18.50 -13.96 27.10
CA LEU A 176 17.62 -12.91 26.59
C LEU A 176 18.10 -12.44 25.22
N ILE A 177 17.19 -12.40 24.25
CA ILE A 177 17.48 -11.99 22.87
C ILE A 177 16.51 -10.90 22.40
N LYS A 178 16.93 -10.11 21.40
CA LYS A 178 16.11 -9.03 20.83
C LYS A 178 15.14 -9.52 19.74
N SER A 179 15.51 -10.57 19.03
CA SER A 179 14.69 -11.20 18.00
C SER A 179 15.09 -12.66 17.82
N ALA A 180 14.16 -13.47 17.32
CA ALA A 180 14.34 -14.86 16.97
C ALA A 180 13.81 -15.11 15.56
N GLU A 181 14.44 -16.06 14.86
CA GLU A 181 14.17 -16.32 13.45
C GLU A 181 13.28 -17.54 13.25
N LYS A 182 12.80 -17.72 12.01
CA LYS A 182 12.06 -18.91 11.61
C LYS A 182 12.83 -20.18 11.99
N GLY A 183 12.13 -21.12 12.62
CA GLY A 183 12.70 -22.38 13.10
C GLY A 183 13.24 -22.32 14.52
N ASP A 184 13.35 -21.15 15.15
CA ASP A 184 13.77 -21.07 16.53
C ASP A 184 12.70 -21.59 17.50
N VAL A 185 13.16 -22.10 18.65
CA VAL A 185 12.29 -22.40 19.79
C VAL A 185 12.58 -21.37 20.88
N VAL A 186 11.58 -20.57 21.20
CA VAL A 186 11.71 -19.47 22.17
C VAL A 186 10.70 -19.57 23.28
N THR A 187 11.01 -18.94 24.41
CA THR A 187 10.10 -18.77 25.53
C THR A 187 9.68 -17.30 25.63
N ILE A 188 8.38 -17.06 25.74
CA ILE A 188 7.79 -15.72 25.94
C ILE A 188 6.83 -15.73 27.14
N ASP A 189 6.65 -14.56 27.76
CA ASP A 189 5.81 -14.41 28.96
C ASP A 189 4.32 -14.32 28.60
N VAL A 190 3.51 -15.18 29.20
CA VAL A 190 2.06 -15.28 28.98
C VAL A 190 1.37 -15.54 30.31
N LYS A 191 0.53 -14.60 30.76
CA LYS A 191 -0.10 -14.68 32.09
C LYS A 191 -1.18 -15.75 32.20
N GLU A 192 -1.94 -15.95 31.12
CA GLU A 192 -3.04 -16.92 31.05
C GLU A 192 -2.49 -18.33 30.77
N LYS A 193 -3.20 -19.36 31.24
CA LYS A 193 -2.85 -20.74 30.92
C LYS A 193 -3.18 -21.03 29.45
N ILE A 194 -2.21 -21.56 28.71
CA ILE A 194 -2.32 -21.90 27.29
C ILE A 194 -2.06 -23.39 27.07
N GLU A 195 -2.86 -24.01 26.22
CA GLU A 195 -2.72 -25.39 25.80
C GLU A 195 -1.60 -25.60 24.77
N LYS A 196 -1.06 -26.83 24.74
CA LYS A 196 -0.13 -27.25 23.70
C LYS A 196 -0.85 -27.31 22.34
N GLY A 197 -0.19 -26.87 21.28
CA GLY A 197 -0.75 -26.79 19.93
C GLY A 197 -1.47 -25.48 19.63
N ALA A 198 -1.62 -24.59 20.62
CA ALA A 198 -2.18 -23.26 20.39
C ALA A 198 -1.33 -22.47 19.38
N VAL A 199 -2.00 -21.70 18.52
CA VAL A 199 -1.37 -20.99 17.41
C VAL A 199 -0.96 -19.58 17.84
N LEU A 200 0.30 -19.22 17.60
CA LEU A 200 0.83 -17.87 17.82
C LEU A 200 0.71 -17.05 16.53
N LEU A 201 0.01 -15.92 16.63
CA LEU A 201 -0.19 -14.95 15.56
C LEU A 201 0.56 -13.65 15.87
N LYS A 202 1.25 -13.08 14.88
CA LYS A 202 1.76 -11.70 14.91
C LYS A 202 0.63 -10.73 14.56
N THR A 203 0.44 -9.71 15.38
CA THR A 203 -0.63 -8.70 15.23
C THR A 203 -0.11 -7.28 15.06
N LEU A 204 1.19 -7.07 15.28
CA LEU A 204 1.95 -5.86 14.99
C LEU A 204 3.37 -6.30 14.68
N ASP A 205 3.94 -5.82 13.57
CA ASP A 205 5.33 -6.01 13.21
C ASP A 205 6.07 -4.68 13.36
N GLN A 206 6.81 -4.54 14.47
CA GLN A 206 7.44 -3.25 14.81
C GLN A 206 8.57 -2.91 13.82
N SER A 207 9.33 -3.91 13.39
CA SER A 207 10.43 -3.70 12.43
C SER A 207 9.91 -3.17 11.09
N LEU A 208 8.77 -3.69 10.63
CA LEU A 208 8.13 -3.20 9.41
C LEU A 208 7.57 -1.79 9.56
N GLU A 209 6.95 -1.45 10.70
CA GLU A 209 6.52 -0.06 10.96
C GLU A 209 7.71 0.91 11.04
N ASP A 210 8.84 0.48 11.64
CA ASP A 210 10.06 1.27 11.72
C ASP A 210 10.67 1.51 10.33
N GLU A 211 10.69 0.50 9.46
CA GLU A 211 11.14 0.66 8.07
C GLU A 211 10.26 1.65 7.32
N LEU A 212 8.93 1.54 7.46
CA LEU A 212 8.00 2.42 6.77
C LEU A 212 7.94 3.84 7.37
N SER A 213 8.50 4.05 8.57
CA SER A 213 8.53 5.35 9.23
C SER A 213 9.29 6.42 8.45
N LEU A 214 10.25 6.03 7.60
CA LEU A 214 10.97 6.96 6.74
C LEU A 214 10.04 7.72 5.76
N TYR A 215 8.94 7.09 5.34
CA TYR A 215 7.95 7.72 4.44
C TYR A 215 7.00 8.67 5.17
N MET A 216 7.05 8.71 6.51
CA MET A 216 6.31 9.68 7.31
C MET A 216 7.02 11.04 7.40
N ASP A 217 8.30 11.10 7.02
CA ASP A 217 9.02 12.37 6.94
C ASP A 217 8.46 13.22 5.78
N GLU A 218 8.01 14.43 6.08
CA GLU A 218 7.52 15.38 5.08
C GLU A 218 8.60 15.76 4.04
N HIS A 219 9.88 15.57 4.41
CA HIS A 219 11.04 15.80 3.54
C HIS A 219 11.51 14.53 2.84
N TYR A 220 10.80 13.40 2.98
CA TYR A 220 11.17 12.18 2.28
C TYR A 220 11.23 12.44 0.76
N PRO A 221 12.37 12.15 0.10
CA PRO A 221 12.56 12.53 -1.29
C PRO A 221 11.73 11.66 -2.23
N VAL A 222 10.72 12.25 -2.86
CA VAL A 222 9.78 11.59 -3.77
C VAL A 222 9.80 12.13 -5.20
N ILE A 223 10.56 13.19 -5.44
CA ILE A 223 10.66 13.87 -6.73
C ILE A 223 11.96 13.43 -7.43
N PRO A 224 11.89 12.55 -8.44
CA PRO A 224 13.06 12.19 -9.23
C PRO A 224 13.48 13.33 -10.16
N LEU A 225 14.79 13.58 -10.20
CA LEU A 225 15.43 14.53 -11.10
C LEU A 225 16.50 13.82 -11.95
N LYS A 226 16.68 14.28 -13.20
CA LYS A 226 17.77 13.83 -14.08
C LYS A 226 18.69 15.00 -14.37
N GLY A 227 19.93 14.94 -13.89
CA GLY A 227 20.89 16.03 -14.02
C GLY A 227 22.05 15.73 -14.98
N ILE A 228 22.54 16.77 -15.62
CA ILE A 228 23.82 16.78 -16.36
C ILE A 228 24.59 18.03 -15.94
N CYS A 229 25.82 17.86 -15.46
CA CYS A 229 26.73 18.95 -15.13
C CYS A 229 27.96 18.88 -16.04
N ILE A 230 28.25 19.96 -16.75
CA ILE A 230 29.38 20.08 -17.67
C ILE A 230 30.34 21.14 -17.15
N ILE A 231 31.61 20.78 -16.98
CA ILE A 231 32.67 21.62 -16.44
C ILE A 231 33.87 21.54 -17.38
N LYS A 232 34.13 22.62 -18.11
CA LYS A 232 35.23 22.75 -19.09
C LYS A 232 36.12 23.95 -18.79
N LYS A 233 37.36 23.89 -19.27
CA LYS A 233 38.33 24.98 -19.11
C LYS A 233 37.85 26.26 -19.79
N ASP A 234 38.06 27.40 -19.14
CA ASP A 234 37.73 28.75 -19.62
C ASP A 234 36.24 28.97 -19.96
N GLN A 235 35.38 28.09 -19.45
CA GLN A 235 33.93 28.13 -19.62
C GLN A 235 33.21 28.19 -18.27
N PRO A 236 32.01 28.79 -18.21
CA PRO A 236 31.10 28.61 -17.08
C PRO A 236 30.75 27.13 -16.88
N ILE A 237 30.52 26.74 -15.62
CA ILE A 237 29.86 25.47 -15.30
C ILE A 237 28.45 25.52 -15.85
N TYR A 238 28.08 24.54 -16.66
CA TYR A 238 26.72 24.37 -17.14
C TYR A 238 26.04 23.25 -16.35
N PHE A 239 24.88 23.54 -15.78
CA PHE A 239 24.09 22.57 -15.02
C PHE A 239 22.67 22.52 -15.55
N GLU A 240 22.28 21.36 -16.07
CA GLU A 240 20.94 21.06 -16.56
C GLU A 240 20.30 20.04 -15.63
N VAL A 241 19.04 20.28 -15.26
CA VAL A 241 18.22 19.35 -14.48
C VAL A 241 16.85 19.24 -15.12
N LYS A 242 16.48 18.00 -15.46
CA LYS A 242 15.16 17.65 -15.97
C LYS A 242 14.27 17.17 -14.84
N ASP A 243 13.09 17.77 -14.81
CA ASP A 243 11.94 17.31 -14.05
C ASP A 243 10.92 16.69 -15.03
N GLN A 244 9.93 15.95 -14.54
CA GLN A 244 8.93 15.25 -15.35
C GLN A 244 8.17 16.15 -16.34
N GLU A 245 8.08 17.46 -16.08
CA GLU A 245 7.30 18.41 -16.88
C GLU A 245 8.12 19.58 -17.45
N ALA A 246 9.37 19.77 -17.02
CA ALA A 246 10.18 20.93 -17.43
C ALA A 246 11.68 20.66 -17.27
N ASP A 247 12.45 21.29 -18.16
CA ASP A 247 13.92 21.29 -18.13
C ASP A 247 14.41 22.63 -17.58
N PHE A 248 15.41 22.58 -16.70
CA PHE A 248 16.00 23.75 -16.05
C PHE A 248 17.49 23.80 -16.36
N HIS A 249 18.00 25.00 -16.64
CA HIS A 249 19.39 25.21 -17.02
C HIS A 249 19.96 26.39 -16.25
N LEU A 250 21.16 26.23 -15.70
CA LEU A 250 21.92 27.27 -15.04
C LEU A 250 23.36 27.26 -15.53
N SER A 251 23.95 28.45 -15.57
CA SER A 251 25.39 28.62 -15.77
C SER A 251 26.00 29.36 -14.58
N SER A 252 27.24 29.04 -14.21
CA SER A 252 27.96 29.83 -13.21
C SER A 252 28.31 31.21 -13.76
N ASP A 253 28.45 32.20 -12.88
CA ASP A 253 28.86 33.56 -13.28
C ASP A 253 30.36 33.66 -13.57
N ILE A 254 31.13 32.65 -13.18
CA ILE A 254 32.59 32.59 -13.35
C ILE A 254 33.01 31.43 -14.23
N LYS A 255 34.11 31.62 -14.94
CA LYS A 255 34.78 30.61 -15.75
C LYS A 255 35.70 29.75 -14.87
N ILE A 256 35.87 28.49 -15.25
CA ILE A 256 36.72 27.55 -14.52
C ILE A 256 38.14 27.55 -15.09
N GLU A 257 39.10 27.79 -14.20
CA GLU A 257 40.53 27.81 -14.52
C GLU A 257 41.20 26.48 -14.16
N GLN A 258 42.40 26.30 -14.67
CA GLN A 258 43.22 25.13 -14.41
C GLN A 258 43.77 25.16 -12.98
N GLY A 259 43.65 24.04 -12.26
CA GLY A 259 44.19 23.92 -10.90
C GLY A 259 45.70 23.77 -10.91
N LEU A 260 46.43 24.67 -10.25
CA LEU A 260 47.90 24.61 -10.19
C LEU A 260 48.44 23.60 -9.17
N THR A 261 47.66 23.29 -8.12
CA THR A 261 48.07 22.40 -7.00
C THR A 261 46.95 21.51 -6.46
N GLN A 262 45.69 21.85 -6.71
CA GLN A 262 44.51 21.09 -6.31
C GLN A 262 43.60 20.87 -7.51
N HIS A 263 43.08 19.66 -7.66
CA HIS A 263 42.16 19.28 -8.72
C HIS A 263 40.88 18.74 -8.12
N THR A 264 39.74 19.10 -8.72
CA THR A 264 38.46 18.55 -8.32
C THR A 264 38.23 17.23 -9.04
N THR A 265 37.73 16.22 -8.33
CA THR A 265 37.40 14.92 -8.93
C THR A 265 35.92 14.84 -9.31
N HIS A 266 35.59 13.95 -10.25
CA HIS A 266 34.20 13.64 -10.60
C HIS A 266 33.35 13.30 -9.36
N THR A 267 33.89 12.46 -8.47
CA THR A 267 33.21 12.05 -7.22
C THR A 267 32.92 13.23 -6.30
N GLN A 268 33.84 14.18 -6.18
CA GLN A 268 33.63 15.39 -5.37
C GLN A 268 32.49 16.24 -5.94
N VAL A 269 32.45 16.46 -7.26
CA VAL A 269 31.36 17.22 -7.90
C VAL A 269 30.02 16.51 -7.69
N LEU A 270 29.97 15.20 -7.96
CA LEU A 270 28.78 14.37 -7.79
C LEU A 270 28.25 14.45 -6.36
N GLU A 271 29.12 14.30 -5.36
CA GLU A 271 28.75 14.36 -3.95
C GLU A 271 28.20 15.74 -3.57
N LYS A 272 28.81 16.83 -4.03
CA LYS A 272 28.32 18.19 -3.72
C LYS A 272 26.98 18.51 -4.35
N LEU A 273 26.78 18.10 -5.61
CA LEU A 273 25.52 18.35 -6.31
C LEU A 273 24.38 17.44 -5.83
N SER A 274 24.69 16.20 -5.42
CA SER A 274 23.67 15.23 -4.96
C SER A 274 23.14 15.49 -3.56
N ARG A 275 23.81 16.34 -2.76
CA ARG A 275 23.37 16.69 -1.41
C ARG A 275 22.18 17.65 -1.46
N LEU A 276 20.98 17.14 -1.68
CA LEU A 276 19.78 17.97 -1.82
C LEU A 276 19.20 18.45 -0.47
N GLY A 277 19.49 17.76 0.64
CA GLY A 277 19.05 18.17 1.99
C GLY A 277 17.55 17.96 2.19
N ASP A 278 16.92 18.85 2.97
CA ASP A 278 15.49 18.80 3.35
C ASP A 278 14.54 19.16 2.19
N THR A 279 14.86 18.73 0.98
CA THR A 279 14.02 18.93 -0.20
C THR A 279 13.41 17.61 -0.60
N PRO A 280 12.16 17.59 -1.10
CA PRO A 280 11.50 16.36 -1.56
C PRO A 280 12.13 15.78 -2.84
N CYS A 281 13.29 16.27 -3.28
CA CYS A 281 13.94 15.90 -4.53
C CYS A 281 15.10 14.92 -4.31
N TYR A 282 15.32 14.04 -5.29
CA TYR A 282 16.53 13.22 -5.41
C TYR A 282 16.97 13.14 -6.88
N PHE A 283 18.25 12.86 -7.13
CA PHE A 283 18.71 12.55 -8.48
C PHE A 283 18.52 11.06 -8.78
N GLU A 284 17.62 10.74 -9.71
CA GLU A 284 17.52 9.39 -10.29
C GLU A 284 18.76 9.10 -11.16
N SER A 285 19.27 10.13 -11.84
CA SER A 285 20.55 10.07 -12.54
C SER A 285 21.21 11.44 -12.53
N LEU A 286 22.51 11.50 -12.27
CA LEU A 286 23.31 12.72 -12.37
C LEU A 286 24.62 12.41 -13.09
N LYS A 287 24.78 12.93 -14.31
CA LYS A 287 25.99 12.76 -15.11
C LYS A 287 26.89 13.98 -14.93
N ILE A 288 28.18 13.75 -14.67
CA ILE A 288 29.17 14.83 -14.60
C ILE A 288 30.17 14.65 -15.74
N ASP A 289 30.26 15.65 -16.61
CA ASP A 289 31.30 15.78 -17.62
C ASP A 289 32.32 16.81 -17.12
N LEU A 290 33.43 16.33 -16.56
CA LEU A 290 34.49 17.14 -15.97
C LEU A 290 35.77 16.96 -16.78
N GLU A 291 36.32 18.06 -17.31
CA GLU A 291 37.65 18.07 -17.92
C GLU A 291 38.75 17.96 -16.87
N ASP A 292 39.84 17.28 -17.23
CA ASP A 292 40.94 16.96 -16.31
C ASP A 292 41.65 18.20 -15.79
N HIS A 293 42.23 18.07 -14.59
CA HIS A 293 43.07 19.08 -13.95
C HIS A 293 42.41 20.43 -13.64
N LEU A 294 41.07 20.53 -13.65
CA LEU A 294 40.35 21.74 -13.25
C LEU A 294 40.21 21.85 -11.73
N PHE A 295 40.22 23.09 -11.23
CA PHE A 295 39.85 23.40 -9.85
C PHE A 295 38.47 24.04 -9.81
N VAL A 296 37.52 23.39 -9.15
CA VAL A 296 36.13 23.85 -9.03
C VAL A 296 35.85 24.28 -7.60
N PRO A 297 35.68 25.58 -7.33
CA PRO A 297 35.31 26.05 -6.01
C PRO A 297 33.97 25.45 -5.53
N VAL A 298 34.00 24.81 -4.36
CA VAL A 298 32.82 24.17 -3.73
C VAL A 298 31.67 25.16 -3.52
N LYS A 299 31.98 26.45 -3.31
CA LYS A 299 30.99 27.51 -3.18
C LYS A 299 30.09 27.61 -4.41
N ILE A 300 30.67 27.56 -5.61
CA ILE A 300 29.92 27.66 -6.88
C ILE A 300 28.99 26.46 -7.04
N LEU A 301 29.47 25.24 -6.81
CA LEU A 301 28.65 24.03 -6.90
C LEU A 301 27.47 24.09 -5.94
N ASN A 302 27.70 24.57 -4.71
CA ASN A 302 26.66 24.73 -3.71
C ASN A 302 25.64 25.81 -4.06
N GLU A 303 26.06 26.90 -4.71
CA GLU A 303 25.18 27.98 -5.18
C GLU A 303 24.34 27.53 -6.38
N LEU A 304 24.96 26.89 -7.37
CA LEU A 304 24.27 26.31 -8.53
C LEU A 304 23.22 25.29 -8.10
N ARG A 305 23.59 24.33 -7.23
CA ARG A 305 22.65 23.34 -6.68
C ARG A 305 21.47 24.03 -5.99
N ARG A 306 21.73 24.96 -5.06
CA ARG A 306 20.68 25.63 -4.30
C ARG A 306 19.73 26.42 -5.18
N LYS A 307 20.27 27.18 -6.14
CA LYS A 307 19.47 27.95 -7.10
C LYS A 307 18.64 27.02 -8.00
N MET A 308 19.26 25.96 -8.53
CA MET A 308 18.58 24.97 -9.37
C MET A 308 17.36 24.36 -8.66
N ILE A 309 17.55 23.87 -7.44
CA ILE A 309 16.46 23.23 -6.69
C ILE A 309 15.39 24.25 -6.29
N HIS A 310 15.78 25.48 -5.94
CA HIS A 310 14.82 26.54 -5.68
C HIS A 310 13.94 26.82 -6.90
N ASP A 311 14.53 26.96 -8.08
CA ASP A 311 13.82 27.25 -9.33
C ASP A 311 12.88 26.10 -9.72
N ILE A 312 13.33 24.84 -9.56
CA ILE A 312 12.50 23.65 -9.77
C ILE A 312 11.28 23.67 -8.82
N LEU A 313 11.50 23.81 -7.51
CA LEU A 313 10.41 23.79 -6.52
C LEU A 313 9.43 24.94 -6.75
N LYS A 314 9.93 26.14 -7.07
CA LYS A 314 9.11 27.31 -7.40
C LYS A 314 8.25 27.08 -8.65
N ALA A 315 8.80 26.43 -9.67
CA ALA A 315 8.04 26.07 -10.86
C ALA A 315 6.98 25.01 -10.56
N ARG A 316 7.29 24.00 -9.72
CA ARG A 316 6.31 22.99 -9.28
C ARG A 316 5.12 23.61 -8.54
N LEU A 317 5.36 24.58 -7.66
CA LEU A 317 4.29 25.28 -6.92
C LEU A 317 3.37 26.10 -7.83
N LYS A 318 3.86 26.52 -9.00
CA LYS A 318 3.08 27.28 -9.99
C LYS A 318 2.33 26.41 -10.99
N ARG A 319 2.50 25.09 -10.95
CA ARG A 319 1.80 24.18 -11.85
C ARG A 319 0.30 24.37 -11.67
N GLN A 320 -0.40 24.68 -12.76
CA GLN A 320 -1.86 24.79 -12.73
C GLN A 320 -2.44 23.47 -12.22
N GLN A 321 -3.33 23.57 -11.24
CA GLN A 321 -4.10 22.45 -10.75
C GLN A 321 -4.75 21.69 -11.92
N LYS A 322 -4.84 20.36 -11.75
CA LYS A 322 -5.35 19.40 -12.73
C LYS A 322 -6.44 19.98 -13.62
N ARG A 323 -6.28 19.76 -14.92
CA ARG A 323 -7.31 19.95 -15.93
C ARG A 323 -8.54 19.15 -15.49
N ILE A 324 -9.61 19.85 -15.08
CA ILE A 324 -10.93 19.23 -14.98
C ILE A 324 -11.28 18.87 -16.41
N ILE A 325 -11.16 17.59 -16.76
CA ILE A 325 -11.70 17.09 -18.02
C ILE A 325 -13.21 17.16 -17.81
N HIS A 326 -13.81 18.24 -18.30
CA HIS A 326 -15.24 18.25 -18.56
C HIS A 326 -15.45 17.17 -19.63
N HIS A 327 -15.86 15.99 -19.21
CA HIS A 327 -16.62 15.16 -20.12
C HIS A 327 -17.92 15.92 -20.36
N ASP A 328 -18.11 16.37 -21.59
CA ASP A 328 -19.44 16.51 -22.13
C ASP A 328 -20.01 15.10 -22.15
N LEU A 329 -20.53 14.68 -20.99
CA LEU A 329 -21.54 13.65 -20.97
C LEU A 329 -22.71 14.31 -21.71
N ASN A 330 -22.71 14.19 -23.04
CA ASN A 330 -23.92 14.32 -23.85
C ASN A 330 -24.84 13.17 -23.44
N ILE A 331 -25.33 13.23 -22.21
CA ILE A 331 -26.56 12.57 -21.84
C ILE A 331 -27.58 13.40 -22.61
N SER A 332 -27.99 12.90 -23.77
CA SER A 332 -29.10 13.55 -24.44
C SER A 332 -30.27 13.52 -23.45
N ASP A 333 -30.93 14.64 -23.23
CA ASP A 333 -32.22 14.62 -22.53
C ASP A 333 -33.23 13.71 -23.27
N ASP A 334 -32.95 13.33 -24.53
CA ASP A 334 -33.69 12.30 -25.27
C ASP A 334 -33.62 10.89 -24.63
N ASP A 335 -32.61 10.61 -23.79
CA ASP A 335 -32.49 9.33 -23.06
C ASP A 335 -33.25 9.33 -21.73
N ILE A 336 -33.82 10.48 -21.34
CA ILE A 336 -34.79 10.52 -20.24
C ILE A 336 -36.11 10.00 -20.83
N LEU A 337 -36.34 8.70 -20.67
CA LEU A 337 -37.61 8.08 -21.02
C LEU A 337 -38.76 8.94 -20.49
N SER A 338 -39.60 9.42 -21.42
CA SER A 338 -40.74 10.31 -21.12
C SER A 338 -41.77 9.67 -20.20
N GLU A 339 -41.74 8.34 -20.08
CA GLU A 339 -42.58 7.55 -19.21
C GLU A 339 -41.73 6.48 -18.49
N PRO A 340 -42.03 6.16 -17.21
CA PRO A 340 -41.30 5.13 -16.50
C PRO A 340 -41.45 3.78 -17.22
N THR A 341 -40.33 3.20 -17.67
CA THR A 341 -40.33 1.83 -18.20
C THR A 341 -40.23 0.83 -17.06
N LEU A 342 -41.06 -0.21 -17.13
CA LEU A 342 -40.99 -1.34 -16.21
C LEU A 342 -39.82 -2.23 -16.64
N VAL A 343 -38.77 -2.28 -15.82
CA VAL A 343 -37.64 -3.20 -15.98
C VAL A 343 -37.80 -4.33 -14.97
N VAL A 344 -37.73 -5.58 -15.43
CA VAL A 344 -37.87 -6.76 -14.55
C VAL A 344 -36.64 -7.65 -14.58
N LYS A 345 -36.27 -8.16 -13.41
CA LYS A 345 -35.24 -9.17 -13.26
C LYS A 345 -35.89 -10.53 -13.02
N VAL A 346 -35.61 -11.49 -13.88
CA VAL A 346 -36.18 -12.86 -13.82
C VAL A 346 -35.10 -13.88 -13.44
N ARG A 347 -35.52 -14.96 -12.79
CA ARG A 347 -34.65 -16.05 -12.32
C ARG A 347 -35.09 -17.44 -12.80
N THR A 348 -36.28 -17.56 -13.35
CA THR A 348 -36.86 -18.81 -13.87
C THR A 348 -37.47 -18.59 -15.25
N ASP A 349 -37.64 -19.67 -16.01
CA ASP A 349 -38.25 -19.63 -17.34
C ASP A 349 -39.70 -19.12 -17.25
N ASP A 350 -40.48 -19.57 -16.26
CA ASP A 350 -41.86 -19.10 -16.04
C ASP A 350 -41.95 -17.59 -15.79
N GLN A 351 -41.00 -17.03 -15.03
CA GLN A 351 -40.94 -15.58 -14.81
C GLN A 351 -40.58 -14.82 -16.09
N TYR A 352 -39.71 -15.40 -16.93
CA TYR A 352 -39.34 -14.85 -18.22
C TYR A 352 -40.54 -14.84 -19.17
N GLU A 353 -41.24 -15.97 -19.30
CA GLU A 353 -42.44 -16.08 -20.13
C GLU A 353 -43.57 -15.17 -19.64
N ALA A 354 -43.77 -15.06 -18.32
CA ALA A 354 -44.73 -14.11 -17.74
C ALA A 354 -44.38 -12.66 -18.11
N ALA A 355 -43.11 -12.26 -17.95
CA ALA A 355 -42.65 -10.92 -18.31
C ALA A 355 -42.83 -10.62 -19.81
N LEU A 356 -42.53 -11.60 -20.68
CA LEU A 356 -42.79 -11.51 -22.12
C LEU A 356 -44.29 -11.35 -22.43
N SER A 357 -45.15 -12.14 -21.79
CA SER A 357 -46.60 -12.09 -22.01
C SER A 357 -47.23 -10.75 -21.61
N MET A 358 -46.63 -10.06 -20.63
CA MET A 358 -47.03 -8.72 -20.20
C MET A 358 -46.46 -7.60 -21.08
N GLY A 359 -45.68 -7.94 -22.12
CA GLY A 359 -45.09 -6.96 -23.05
C GLY A 359 -43.92 -6.17 -22.47
N ILE A 360 -43.26 -6.68 -21.43
CA ILE A 360 -42.11 -6.01 -20.81
C ILE A 360 -40.91 -6.13 -21.74
N LYS A 361 -40.32 -4.99 -22.11
CA LYS A 361 -39.24 -4.94 -23.10
C LYS A 361 -37.86 -5.20 -22.50
N ASP A 362 -37.62 -4.66 -21.30
CA ASP A 362 -36.33 -4.72 -20.63
C ASP A 362 -36.35 -5.81 -19.54
N ILE A 363 -35.83 -6.99 -19.89
CA ILE A 363 -35.80 -8.17 -19.02
C ILE A 363 -34.36 -8.56 -18.72
N TYR A 364 -33.92 -8.38 -17.47
CA TYR A 364 -32.62 -8.86 -17.01
C TYR A 364 -32.73 -10.30 -16.56
N ILE A 365 -32.01 -11.18 -17.26
CA ILE A 365 -31.93 -12.59 -16.92
C ILE A 365 -30.73 -12.80 -15.99
N ASP A 366 -30.98 -13.30 -14.78
CA ASP A 366 -29.89 -13.78 -13.93
C ASP A 366 -29.27 -15.03 -14.61
N TYR A 367 -27.95 -15.07 -14.82
CA TYR A 367 -27.21 -16.15 -15.53
C TYR A 367 -27.44 -17.58 -14.96
N ARG A 368 -28.25 -17.71 -13.90
CA ARG A 368 -28.67 -18.98 -13.29
C ARG A 368 -30.15 -19.25 -13.57
N LEU A 369 -30.60 -19.14 -14.82
CA LEU A 369 -31.87 -19.76 -15.23
C LEU A 369 -31.77 -21.26 -14.96
N LYS A 370 -32.34 -21.69 -13.83
CA LYS A 370 -32.58 -23.11 -13.58
C LYS A 370 -33.95 -23.40 -14.17
N LYS A 371 -34.05 -24.46 -14.97
CA LYS A 371 -35.36 -25.10 -15.19
C LYS A 371 -35.93 -25.41 -13.81
N GLU A 372 -37.13 -24.91 -13.53
CA GLU A 372 -37.91 -25.46 -12.43
C GLU A 372 -38.22 -26.92 -12.80
N ASN A 373 -37.63 -27.84 -12.06
CA ASN A 373 -38.11 -29.21 -11.91
C ASN A 373 -38.36 -29.43 -10.44
#